data_AF-A0A7X8BUX2-F1
#
_entry.id   AF-A0A7X8BUX2-F1
#
_cell.length_a   1.000
_cell.length_b   1.000
_cell.length_c   1.000
_cell.angle_alpha   90.00
_cell.angle_beta   90.00
_cell.angle_gamma   90.00
#
_symmetry.space_group_name_H-M   'P 1'
#
loop_
_entity.id
_entity.type
_entity.pdbx_description
1 polymer ?
#
loop_
_entity_poly.entity_id
_entity_poly.type
_entity_poly.pdbx_seq_one_letter_code
_entity_poly.pdbx_strand_id
1 'polypeptide(L)'
;MNLFAKRFILVSLLLLISVSSHNQTAARKIVLYWGSVANFEWTASELQQIDRLEVVDTIKNRKISEISKFRFIIQPLLDGPVKVAESNGPEFNQTMKDYIASSKPGDRIVVTDIFAFVETQGNRQIPAAAVFEVK
;
A
#
# COMPACT_ATOMS: atom_id res chain seq x y z
N MET A 1 -71.09 8.09 28.75
CA MET A 1 -69.73 8.20 29.32
C MET A 1 -69.11 6.83 29.28
N ASN A 2 -68.10 6.60 28.44
CA ASN A 2 -67.18 5.46 28.55
C ASN A 2 -65.87 5.87 27.86
N LEU A 3 -64.90 6.28 28.68
CA LEU A 3 -63.54 6.62 28.28
C LEU A 3 -62.80 5.33 27.93
N PHE A 4 -62.54 5.11 26.65
CA PHE A 4 -61.60 4.09 26.21
C PHE A 4 -60.18 4.49 26.62
N ALA A 5 -59.54 3.61 27.37
CA ALA A 5 -58.20 3.72 27.89
C ALA A 5 -57.17 3.92 26.76
N LYS A 6 -56.48 5.07 26.75
CA LYS A 6 -55.26 5.28 25.97
C LYS A 6 -54.11 4.57 26.67
N ARG A 7 -53.77 3.37 26.22
CA ARG A 7 -52.48 2.74 26.51
C ARG A 7 -51.42 3.43 25.65
N PHE A 8 -50.65 4.34 26.26
CA PHE A 8 -49.39 4.81 25.68
C PHE A 8 -48.36 3.68 25.81
N ILE A 9 -48.10 2.96 24.72
CA ILE A 9 -46.98 2.01 24.65
C ILE A 9 -45.74 2.84 24.31
N LEU A 10 -44.85 2.89 25.30
CA LEU A 10 -43.48 3.37 25.22
C LEU A 10 -42.71 2.50 24.20
N VAL A 11 -42.26 3.07 23.09
CA VAL A 11 -41.25 2.44 22.24
C VAL A 11 -39.99 3.29 22.34
N SER A 12 -39.13 2.92 23.28
CA SER A 12 -37.77 3.45 23.35
C SER A 12 -36.97 2.89 22.17
N LEU A 13 -36.77 3.71 21.15
CA LEU A 13 -35.84 3.44 20.07
C LEU A 13 -34.42 3.69 20.58
N LEU A 14 -33.77 2.63 21.08
CA LEU A 14 -32.33 2.63 21.38
C LEU A 14 -31.56 2.59 20.06
N LEU A 15 -31.23 3.77 19.53
CA LEU A 15 -30.18 3.92 18.52
C LEU A 15 -28.83 3.75 19.21
N LEU A 16 -28.30 2.53 19.17
CA LEU A 16 -26.87 2.28 19.38
C LEU A 16 -26.15 2.84 18.15
N ILE A 17 -25.71 4.10 18.25
CA ILE A 17 -24.70 4.64 17.35
C ILE A 17 -23.40 3.94 17.76
N SER A 18 -23.09 2.83 17.11
CA SER A 18 -21.74 2.27 17.10
C SER A 18 -20.86 3.30 16.41
N VAL A 19 -20.29 4.22 17.19
CA VAL A 19 -19.20 5.08 16.76
C VAL A 19 -18.02 4.14 16.55
N SER A 20 -17.94 3.57 15.35
CA SER A 20 -16.73 2.89 14.90
C SER A 20 -15.69 3.99 14.78
N SER A 21 -14.87 4.15 15.81
CA SER A 21 -13.61 4.87 15.71
C SER A 21 -12.77 4.16 14.65
N HIS A 22 -12.97 4.53 13.40
CA HIS A 22 -12.03 4.30 12.33
C HIS A 22 -10.75 5.06 12.72
N ASN A 23 -9.91 4.41 13.52
CA ASN A 23 -8.49 4.70 13.55
C ASN A 23 -7.96 4.34 12.15
N GLN A 24 -8.19 5.22 11.18
CA GLN A 24 -7.45 5.22 9.94
C GLN A 24 -6.02 5.56 10.31
N THR A 25 -5.23 4.53 10.62
CA THR A 25 -3.78 4.65 10.56
C THR A 25 -3.47 5.12 9.15
N ALA A 26 -2.91 6.33 9.00
CA ALA A 26 -2.56 6.86 7.69
C ALA A 26 -1.74 5.80 6.94
N ALA A 27 -2.24 5.36 5.78
CA ALA A 27 -1.61 4.29 4.99
C ALA A 27 -0.13 4.62 4.78
N ARG A 28 0.77 3.72 5.19
CA ARG A 28 2.21 3.98 5.08
C ARG A 28 2.57 3.87 3.60
N LYS A 29 3.24 4.90 3.09
CA LYS A 29 3.63 4.97 1.68
C LYS A 29 5.14 5.01 1.51
N ILE A 30 5.63 4.41 0.44
CA ILE A 30 6.99 4.65 -0.05
C ILE A 30 6.90 5.71 -1.15
N VAL A 31 7.73 6.74 -1.06
CA VAL A 31 7.88 7.75 -2.10
C VAL A 31 9.20 7.51 -2.82
N LEU A 32 9.16 7.30 -4.12
CA LEU A 32 10.34 7.21 -4.98
C LEU A 32 10.48 8.46 -5.85
N TYR A 33 11.71 8.79 -6.21
CA TYR A 33 11.99 9.93 -7.08
C TYR A 33 12.39 9.45 -8.47
N TRP A 34 11.93 10.17 -9.50
CA TRP A 34 12.30 9.89 -10.88
C TRP A 34 13.81 9.83 -11.07
N GLY A 35 14.31 8.77 -11.71
CA GLY A 35 15.74 8.63 -12.02
C GLY A 35 16.58 8.17 -10.82
N SER A 36 15.96 7.74 -9.72
CA SER A 36 16.67 7.38 -8.48
C SER A 36 16.46 5.92 -8.07
N VAL A 37 17.44 5.39 -7.34
CA VAL A 37 17.32 4.13 -6.59
C VAL A 37 17.35 4.48 -5.11
N ALA A 38 16.26 4.21 -4.41
CA ALA A 38 16.18 4.38 -2.96
C ALA A 38 16.56 3.08 -2.27
N ASN A 39 17.45 3.14 -1.28
CA ASN A 39 17.88 1.99 -0.49
C ASN A 39 17.40 2.15 0.95
N PHE A 40 16.89 1.06 1.52
CA PHE A 40 16.32 1.02 2.86
C PHE A 40 16.78 -0.24 3.57
N GLU A 41 16.94 -0.14 4.89
CA GLU A 41 17.25 -1.28 5.74
C GLU A 41 16.17 -1.41 6.83
N TRP A 42 15.15 -2.22 6.59
CA TRP A 42 13.93 -2.32 7.40
C TRP A 42 13.67 -3.76 7.82
N THR A 43 13.00 -3.94 8.96
CA THR A 43 12.49 -5.25 9.37
C THR A 43 11.30 -5.68 8.50
N ALA A 44 11.03 -6.98 8.43
CA ALA A 44 9.85 -7.51 7.73
C ALA A 44 8.54 -6.86 8.27
N SER A 45 8.45 -6.63 9.58
CA SER A 45 7.28 -5.99 10.22
C SER A 45 7.07 -4.54 9.78
N GLU A 46 8.14 -3.77 9.58
CA GLU A 46 8.02 -2.39 9.06
C GLU A 46 7.61 -2.39 7.59
N LEU A 47 8.12 -3.33 6.81
CA LEU A 47 7.76 -3.50 5.40
C LEU A 47 6.29 -3.91 5.24
N GLN A 48 5.76 -4.74 6.15
CA GLN A 48 4.34 -5.13 6.17
C GLN A 48 3.40 -3.94 6.30
N GLN A 49 3.84 -2.84 6.93
CA GLN A 49 3.01 -1.67 7.12
C GLN A 49 2.86 -0.83 5.84
N ILE A 50 3.70 -1.04 4.81
CA ILE A 50 3.62 -0.27 3.56
C ILE A 50 2.40 -0.71 2.76
N ASP A 51 1.50 0.20 2.48
CA ASP A 51 0.31 -0.11 1.69
C ASP A 51 0.50 0.22 0.22
N ARG A 52 1.27 1.27 -0.07
CA ARG A 52 1.35 1.79 -1.44
C ARG A 52 2.68 2.43 -1.80
N LEU A 53 2.90 2.48 -3.10
CA LEU A 53 3.96 3.21 -3.77
C LEU A 53 3.45 4.56 -4.30
N GLU A 54 4.30 5.57 -4.21
CA GLU A 54 4.16 6.86 -4.87
C GLU A 54 5.45 7.18 -5.61
N VAL A 55 5.33 7.92 -6.71
CA VAL A 55 6.50 8.43 -7.44
C VAL A 55 6.37 9.92 -7.69
N VAL A 56 7.47 10.65 -7.51
CA VAL A 56 7.56 12.09 -7.70
C VAL A 56 8.67 12.39 -8.69
N ASP A 57 8.41 13.27 -9.65
CA ASP A 57 9.44 13.81 -10.52
C ASP A 57 9.88 15.19 -10.03
N THR A 58 11.04 15.25 -9.38
CA THR A 58 11.65 16.50 -8.91
C THR A 58 12.57 17.15 -9.95
N ILE A 59 12.83 16.49 -11.07
CA ILE A 59 13.74 16.97 -12.12
C ILE A 59 12.98 17.88 -13.09
N LYS A 60 11.86 17.37 -13.63
CA LYS A 60 11.03 18.11 -14.59
C LYS A 60 9.72 18.60 -13.98
N ASN A 61 9.47 18.33 -12.70
CA ASN A 61 8.23 18.67 -12.00
C ASN A 61 6.98 18.16 -12.75
N ARG A 62 7.09 17.00 -13.41
CA ARG A 62 5.97 16.38 -14.12
C ARG A 62 5.00 15.79 -13.10
N LYS A 63 3.71 16.01 -13.33
CA LYS A 63 2.66 15.39 -12.52
C LYS A 63 2.54 13.90 -12.88
N ILE A 64 2.68 13.05 -11.87
CA ILE A 64 2.49 11.61 -11.95
C ILE A 64 1.22 11.29 -11.16
N SER A 65 0.17 10.82 -11.82
CA SER A 65 -1.16 10.71 -11.19
C SER A 65 -1.55 9.29 -10.80
N GLU A 66 -1.11 8.29 -11.56
CA GLU A 66 -1.60 6.91 -11.38
C GLU A 66 -0.51 5.91 -11.72
N ILE A 67 -0.02 5.19 -10.71
CA ILE A 67 0.81 4.00 -10.94
C ILE A 67 -0.12 2.89 -11.38
N SER A 68 0.07 2.40 -12.60
CA SER A 68 -0.71 1.31 -13.18
C SER A 68 -0.21 -0.06 -12.71
N LYS A 69 1.10 -0.23 -12.59
CA LYS A 69 1.73 -1.44 -12.05
C LYS A 69 3.18 -1.22 -11.67
N PHE A 70 3.69 -2.12 -10.84
CA PHE A 70 5.12 -2.30 -10.57
C PHE A 70 5.43 -3.78 -10.33
N ARG A 71 6.70 -4.14 -10.47
CA ARG A 71 7.22 -5.48 -10.16
C ARG A 71 7.86 -5.48 -8.78
N PHE A 72 7.55 -6.52 -8.02
CA PHE A 72 8.06 -6.77 -6.67
C PHE A 72 8.84 -8.08 -6.68
N ILE A 73 10.13 -8.03 -6.35
CA ILE A 73 11.05 -9.17 -6.44
C ILE A 73 11.67 -9.41 -5.07
N ILE A 74 11.62 -10.66 -4.58
CA ILE A 74 12.40 -11.07 -3.42
C ILE A 74 13.56 -11.95 -3.88
N GLN A 75 14.77 -11.49 -3.58
CA GLN A 75 16.03 -12.19 -3.75
C GLN A 75 16.47 -12.69 -2.37
N PRO A 76 16.29 -13.99 -2.08
CA PRO A 76 16.71 -14.52 -0.79
C PRO A 76 18.23 -14.45 -0.63
N LEU A 77 18.72 -14.24 0.59
CA LEU A 77 20.17 -14.22 0.87
C LEU A 77 20.79 -15.62 0.68
N LEU A 78 20.05 -16.64 1.11
CA LEU A 78 20.41 -18.04 0.93
C LEU A 78 19.90 -18.52 -0.42
N ASP A 79 20.53 -19.57 -0.97
CA ASP A 79 20.29 -20.12 -2.31
C ASP A 79 18.87 -20.70 -2.46
N GLY A 80 17.90 -19.80 -2.55
CA GLY A 80 16.48 -20.05 -2.60
C GLY A 80 15.86 -19.43 -3.85
N PRO A 81 14.62 -19.83 -4.19
CA PRO A 81 13.97 -19.34 -5.39
C PRO A 81 13.69 -17.84 -5.27
N VAL A 82 14.02 -17.09 -6.33
CA VAL A 82 13.57 -15.70 -6.50
C VAL A 82 12.05 -15.70 -6.64
N LYS A 83 11.38 -14.89 -5.82
CA LYS A 83 9.92 -14.72 -5.88
C LYS A 83 9.61 -13.43 -6.62
N VAL A 84 8.60 -13.45 -7.50
CA VAL A 84 8.20 -12.27 -8.28
C VAL A 84 6.69 -12.11 -8.20
N ALA A 85 6.24 -10.90 -7.92
CA ALA A 85 4.84 -10.48 -8.00
C ALA A 85 4.73 -9.18 -8.83
N GLU A 86 3.57 -8.95 -9.44
CA GLU A 86 3.23 -7.70 -10.14
C GLU A 86 2.00 -7.09 -9.46
N SER A 87 2.00 -5.77 -9.29
CA SER A 87 0.85 -5.06 -8.72
C SER A 87 -0.20 -4.78 -9.80
N ASN A 88 -1.42 -4.52 -9.36
CA ASN A 88 -2.46 -3.90 -10.18
C ASN A 88 -2.82 -2.57 -9.52
N GLY A 89 -2.11 -1.51 -9.91
CA GLY A 89 -2.18 -0.20 -9.28
C GLY A 89 -1.00 0.13 -8.36
N PRO A 90 -1.13 1.18 -7.53
CA PRO A 90 -0.07 1.65 -6.62
C PRO A 90 0.07 0.81 -5.35
N GLU A 91 -0.84 -0.10 -5.07
CA GLU A 91 -0.93 -0.82 -3.80
C GLU A 91 -0.15 -2.14 -3.82
N PHE A 92 0.35 -2.53 -2.65
CA PHE A 92 0.97 -3.82 -2.42
C PHE A 92 -0.14 -4.86 -2.24
N ASN A 93 -0.23 -5.81 -3.16
CA ASN A 93 -1.25 -6.85 -3.09
C ASN A 93 -0.94 -7.89 -2.01
N GLN A 94 -1.92 -8.74 -1.71
CA GLN A 94 -1.79 -9.76 -0.66
C GLN A 94 -0.58 -10.70 -0.90
N THR A 95 -0.32 -11.09 -2.15
CA THR A 95 0.83 -11.95 -2.47
C THR A 95 2.17 -11.29 -2.10
N MET A 96 2.33 -9.98 -2.36
CA MET A 96 3.52 -9.24 -1.95
C MET A 96 3.64 -9.18 -0.44
N LYS A 97 2.53 -8.96 0.27
CA LYS A 97 2.50 -8.98 1.74
C LYS A 97 2.87 -10.36 2.27
N ASP A 98 2.33 -11.44 1.73
CA ASP A 98 2.69 -12.80 2.13
C ASP A 98 4.17 -13.09 1.90
N TYR A 99 4.72 -12.60 0.78
CA TYR A 99 6.15 -12.71 0.50
C TYR A 99 7.00 -11.98 1.55
N ILE A 100 6.67 -10.72 1.87
CA ILE A 100 7.35 -9.94 2.93
C ILE A 100 7.28 -10.67 4.28
N ALA A 101 6.13 -11.27 4.62
CA ALA A 101 5.93 -11.96 5.90
C ALA A 101 6.82 -13.20 6.01
N SER A 102 7.15 -13.81 4.87
CA SER A 102 8.03 -14.97 4.78
C SER A 102 9.51 -14.63 4.62
N SER A 103 9.86 -13.34 4.48
CA SER A 103 11.25 -12.91 4.29
C SER A 103 12.08 -13.07 5.55
N LYS A 104 13.35 -13.39 5.36
CA LYS A 104 14.34 -13.54 6.43
C LYS A 104 15.30 -12.36 6.47
N PRO A 105 15.94 -12.09 7.62
CA PRO A 105 17.06 -11.16 7.67
C PRO A 105 18.12 -11.46 6.60
N GLY A 106 18.54 -10.42 5.90
CA GLY A 106 19.45 -10.44 4.76
C GLY A 106 18.77 -10.59 3.39
N ASP A 107 17.50 -11.00 3.32
CA ASP A 107 16.78 -11.06 2.06
C ASP A 107 16.67 -9.65 1.45
N ARG A 108 16.81 -9.57 0.13
CA ARG A 108 16.71 -8.31 -0.61
C ARG A 108 15.41 -8.25 -1.37
N ILE A 109 14.66 -7.18 -1.16
CA ILE A 109 13.40 -6.91 -1.84
C ILE A 109 13.60 -5.74 -2.80
N VAL A 110 13.21 -5.92 -4.07
CA VAL A 110 13.35 -4.90 -5.11
C VAL A 110 11.99 -4.56 -5.69
N VAL A 111 11.62 -3.29 -5.63
CA VAL A 111 10.47 -2.71 -6.34
C VAL A 111 11.00 -2.00 -7.58
N THR A 112 10.59 -2.45 -8.77
CA THR A 112 11.08 -1.97 -10.07
C THR A 112 9.99 -2.06 -11.13
N ASP A 113 10.34 -1.77 -12.38
CA ASP A 113 9.43 -1.82 -13.55
C ASP A 113 8.12 -1.06 -13.27
N ILE A 114 8.25 0.14 -12.70
CA ILE A 114 7.12 0.98 -12.30
C ILE A 114 6.55 1.64 -13.55
N PHE A 115 5.27 1.42 -13.84
CA PHE A 115 4.54 2.08 -14.92
C PHE A 115 3.53 3.04 -14.33
N ALA A 116 3.56 4.30 -14.77
CA ALA A 116 2.61 5.30 -14.33
C ALA A 116 2.17 6.23 -15.47
N PHE A 117 0.98 6.80 -15.31
CA PHE A 117 0.53 7.90 -16.15
C PHE A 117 1.27 9.18 -15.78
N VAL A 118 2.02 9.70 -16.75
CA VAL A 118 2.72 10.98 -16.66
C VAL A 118 1.93 12.00 -17.49
N GLU A 119 1.50 13.09 -16.85
CA GLU A 119 0.75 14.15 -17.53
C GLU A 119 1.51 14.61 -18.79
N THR A 120 0.80 14.80 -19.91
CA THR A 120 1.33 15.09 -21.26
C THR A 120 2.09 13.98 -21.97
N GLN A 121 2.48 12.89 -21.30
CA GLN A 121 3.29 11.80 -21.89
C GLN A 121 2.57 10.45 -21.94
N GLY A 122 1.43 10.33 -21.25
CA GLY A 122 0.68 9.08 -21.17
C GLY A 122 1.34 8.06 -20.25
N ASN A 123 1.01 6.78 -20.43
CA ASN A 123 1.61 5.70 -19.64
C ASN A 123 3.07 5.51 -20.04
N ARG A 124 3.96 5.51 -19.04
CA ARG A 124 5.41 5.39 -19.22
C ARG A 124 6.01 4.55 -18.10
N GLN A 125 7.09 3.85 -18.43
CA GLN A 125 7.96 3.29 -17.41
C GLN A 125 8.71 4.43 -16.73
N ILE A 126 8.68 4.45 -15.41
CA ILE A 126 9.38 5.41 -14.58
C ILE A 126 10.73 4.78 -14.20
N PRO A 127 11.86 5.42 -14.52
CA PRO A 127 13.18 4.89 -14.22
C PRO A 127 13.50 5.13 -12.73
N ALA A 128 12.84 4.40 -11.86
CA ALA A 128 13.05 4.45 -10.42
C ALA A 128 12.96 3.05 -9.83
N ALA A 129 13.65 2.82 -8.71
CA ALA A 129 13.56 1.57 -7.97
C ALA A 129 13.67 1.80 -6.46
N ALA A 130 13.08 0.89 -5.69
CA ALA A 130 13.31 0.77 -4.26
C ALA A 130 14.00 -0.56 -3.98
N VAL A 131 14.98 -0.53 -3.08
CA VAL A 131 15.69 -1.72 -2.60
C VAL A 131 15.58 -1.74 -1.09
N PHE A 132 15.07 -2.83 -0.54
CA PHE A 132 15.01 -3.09 0.90
C PHE A 132 15.91 -4.25 1.23
N GLU A 133 16.81 -4.06 2.17
CA GLU A 133 17.49 -5.15 2.86
C GLU A 133 16.73 -5.45 4.16
N VAL A 134 16.29 -6.70 4.32
CA VAL A 134 15.53 -7.11 5.50
C VAL A 134 16.50 -7.24 6.69
N LYS A 135 16.24 -6.52 7.78
CA LYS A 135 16.99 -6.62 9.04
C LYS A 135 16.44 -7.69 9.98
#